data_AF-A0A7V8DGV2-F1
#
_entry.id   AF-A0A7V8DGV2-F1
#
_cell.length_a   1.000
_cell.length_b   1.000
_cell.length_c   1.000
_cell.angle_alpha   90.00
_cell.angle_beta   90.00
_cell.angle_gamma   90.00
#
_symmetry.space_group_name_H-M   'P 1'
#
loop_
_entity.id
_entity.type
_entity.pdbx_description
1 polymer ?
#
loop_
_entity_poly.entity_id
_entity_poly.type
_entity_poly.pdbx_seq_one_letter_code
_entity_poly.pdbx_strand_id
1 'polypeptide(L)'
;MKTYNRGDSIYITCVHEKYTLATDTWAEADADATYPKLTVLDSAGATKVNAAEMTKKATGKYEYQYQIAADAALGEWSGYVQTSNTANLDREYFRFQVV
;
A
#
# COMPACT_ATOMS: atom_id res chain seq x y z
N MET A 1 9.36 -1.09 13.09
CA MET A 1 9.48 -1.11 11.62
C MET A 1 9.77 -2.53 11.18
N LYS A 2 9.12 -3.05 10.12
CA LYS A 2 9.41 -4.39 9.58
C LYS A 2 10.70 -4.37 8.76
N THR A 3 11.42 -5.48 8.74
CA THR A 3 12.69 -5.66 8.02
C THR A 3 12.59 -6.86 7.09
N TYR A 4 13.14 -6.73 5.89
CA TYR A 4 13.18 -7.76 4.86
C TYR A 4 14.57 -7.86 4.25
N ASN A 5 14.93 -9.04 3.75
CA ASN A 5 16.15 -9.25 3.01
C ASN A 5 15.92 -8.99 1.51
N ARG A 6 16.99 -8.71 0.78
CA ARG A 6 16.96 -8.78 -0.69
C ARG A 6 16.53 -10.18 -1.14
N GLY A 7 15.64 -10.24 -2.13
CA GLY A 7 15.04 -11.50 -2.58
C GLY A 7 13.79 -11.94 -1.81
N ASP A 8 13.37 -11.21 -0.77
CA ASP A 8 12.11 -11.51 -0.09
C ASP A 8 10.90 -11.05 -0.90
N SER A 9 9.80 -11.78 -0.77
CA SER A 9 8.45 -11.33 -1.16
C SER A 9 7.80 -10.62 0.02
N ILE A 10 7.35 -9.39 -0.18
CA ILE A 10 6.60 -8.63 0.82
C ILE A 10 5.12 -8.54 0.42
N TYR A 11 4.26 -8.65 1.43
CA TYR A 11 2.82 -8.42 1.29
C TYR A 11 2.48 -7.07 1.89
N ILE A 12 1.95 -6.19 1.05
CA ILE A 12 1.44 -4.89 1.43
C ILE A 12 -0.08 -4.99 1.41
N THR A 13 -0.71 -4.75 2.54
CA THR A 13 -2.15 -4.91 2.74
C THR A 13 -2.80 -3.58 3.03
N CYS A 14 -4.02 -3.39 2.56
CA CYS A 14 -4.84 -2.22 2.84
C CYS A 14 -6.22 -2.69 3.31
N VAL A 15 -6.70 -2.08 4.40
CA VAL A 15 -8.10 -2.18 4.83
C VAL A 15 -8.74 -0.83 4.59
N HIS A 16 -9.80 -0.82 3.79
CA HIS A 16 -10.58 0.36 3.49
C HIS A 16 -11.90 0.32 4.25
N GLU A 17 -12.13 1.37 5.03
CA GLU A 17 -13.34 1.55 5.83
C GLU A 17 -14.01 2.87 5.45
N LYS A 18 -15.34 2.89 5.48
CA LYS A 18 -16.12 4.11 5.31
C LYS A 18 -16.80 4.46 6.63
N TYR A 19 -16.67 5.71 7.04
CA TYR A 19 -17.37 6.23 8.20
C TYR A 19 -18.77 6.70 7.81
N THR A 20 -19.78 6.28 8.57
CA THR A 20 -21.17 6.67 8.36
C THR A 20 -21.62 7.60 9.49
N LEU A 21 -21.82 8.88 9.17
CA LEU A 21 -22.24 9.92 10.14
C LEU A 21 -23.58 9.61 10.83
N ALA A 22 -24.52 8.97 10.11
CA ALA A 22 -25.85 8.67 10.64
C ALA A 22 -25.82 7.66 11.79
N THR A 23 -24.84 6.75 11.79
CA THR A 23 -24.71 5.68 12.78
C THR A 23 -23.47 5.84 13.66
N ASP A 24 -22.59 6.79 13.35
CA ASP A 24 -21.29 6.99 14.01
C ASP A 24 -20.44 5.70 14.05
N THR A 25 -20.37 5.01 12.90
CA THR A 25 -19.65 3.73 12.78
C THR A 25 -18.70 3.69 11.60
N TRP A 26 -17.58 3.00 11.78
CA TRP A 26 -16.70 2.54 10.71
C TRP A 26 -17.12 1.14 10.25
N ALA A 27 -17.13 0.91 8.95
CA ALA A 27 -17.37 -0.41 8.38
C ALA A 27 -16.47 -0.64 7.15
N GLU A 28 -15.97 -1.87 7.01
CA GLU A 28 -15.25 -2.30 5.80
C GLU A 28 -16.14 -2.11 4.57
N ALA A 29 -15.61 -1.39 3.58
CA ALA A 29 -16.32 -1.09 2.36
C ALA A 29 -15.34 -1.08 1.20
N ASP A 30 -15.80 -1.51 0.03
CA ASP A 30 -14.94 -1.46 -1.14
C ASP A 30 -14.57 -0.03 -1.50
N ALA A 31 -13.30 0.14 -1.91
CA ALA A 31 -12.80 1.35 -2.53
C ALA A 31 -13.44 1.56 -3.92
N ASP A 32 -13.26 2.75 -4.46
CA ASP A 32 -13.77 3.10 -5.80
C ASP A 32 -13.13 2.24 -6.89
N ALA A 33 -13.76 2.20 -8.07
CA ALA A 33 -13.24 1.45 -9.21
C ALA A 33 -11.78 1.84 -9.52
N THR A 34 -10.92 0.86 -9.75
CA THR A 34 -9.46 0.99 -9.97
C THR A 34 -8.62 1.37 -8.73
N TYR A 35 -9.21 1.38 -7.53
CA TYR A 35 -8.51 1.61 -6.25
C TYR A 35 -8.65 0.42 -5.30
N PRO A 36 -7.74 0.25 -4.31
CA PRO A 36 -6.60 1.12 -3.98
C PRO A 36 -5.37 0.91 -4.89
N LYS A 37 -4.53 1.94 -4.97
CA LYS A 37 -3.28 1.96 -5.76
C LYS A 37 -2.07 2.12 -4.88
N LEU A 38 -1.04 1.31 -5.14
CA LEU A 38 0.21 1.27 -4.39
C LEU A 38 1.34 2.00 -5.13
N THR A 39 2.11 2.80 -4.39
CA THR A 39 3.41 3.32 -4.82
C THR A 39 4.49 2.91 -3.82
N VAL A 40 5.65 2.47 -4.31
CA VAL A 40 6.83 2.10 -3.51
C VAL A 40 8.05 2.81 -4.04
N LEU A 41 8.84 3.39 -3.13
CA LEU A 41 10.12 4.05 -3.36
C LEU A 41 11.21 3.29 -2.58
N ASP A 42 12.38 3.11 -3.20
CA ASP A 42 13.54 2.61 -2.48
C ASP A 42 14.19 3.68 -1.59
N SER A 43 15.26 3.29 -0.90
CA SER A 43 16.03 4.18 -0.01
C SER A 43 16.73 5.34 -0.73
N ALA A 44 16.90 5.27 -2.05
CA ALA A 44 17.42 6.35 -2.87
C ALA A 44 16.30 7.24 -3.45
N GLY A 45 15.04 6.95 -3.14
CA GLY A 45 13.87 7.65 -3.67
C GLY A 45 13.45 7.18 -5.07
N ALA A 46 14.03 6.11 -5.60
CA ALA A 46 13.66 5.59 -6.91
C ALA A 46 12.36 4.79 -6.82
N THR A 47 11.43 5.05 -7.74
CA THR A 47 10.15 4.34 -7.80
C THR A 47 10.33 2.91 -8.27
N LYS A 48 9.79 1.97 -7.48
CA LYS A 48 9.80 0.52 -7.76
C LYS A 48 8.42 -0.02 -8.10
N VAL A 49 7.39 0.58 -7.54
CA VAL A 49 5.99 0.34 -7.89
C VAL A 49 5.36 1.71 -8.13
N ASN A 50 4.71 1.89 -9.27
CA ASN A 50 4.09 3.16 -9.65
C ASN A 50 2.58 3.00 -9.80
N ALA A 51 1.82 3.47 -8.80
CA ALA A 51 0.35 3.49 -8.80
C ALA A 51 -0.30 2.16 -9.25
N ALA A 52 0.23 1.03 -8.80
CA ALA A 52 -0.26 -0.29 -9.19
C ALA A 52 -1.56 -0.64 -8.44
N GLU A 53 -2.55 -1.16 -9.14
CA GLU A 53 -3.81 -1.59 -8.52
C GLU A 53 -3.56 -2.78 -7.57
N MET A 54 -4.13 -2.70 -6.36
CA MET A 54 -4.08 -3.78 -5.40
C MET A 54 -5.18 -4.80 -5.67
N THR A 55 -4.88 -6.08 -5.44
CA THR A 55 -5.86 -7.16 -5.63
C THR A 55 -6.83 -7.22 -4.45
N LYS A 56 -8.13 -7.16 -4.74
CA LYS A 56 -9.17 -7.37 -3.72
C LYS A 56 -9.17 -8.83 -3.25
N LYS A 57 -9.18 -9.05 -1.94
CA LYS A 57 -9.26 -10.37 -1.30
C LYS A 57 -10.59 -10.61 -0.61
N ALA A 58 -11.18 -9.57 -0.02
CA ALA A 58 -12.52 -9.55 0.55
C ALA A 58 -13.07 -8.12 0.50
N THR A 59 -14.32 -7.91 0.94
CA THR A 59 -14.90 -6.56 1.05
C THR A 59 -13.97 -5.66 1.87
N GLY A 60 -13.56 -4.52 1.30
CA GLY A 60 -12.67 -3.57 1.96
C GLY A 60 -11.23 -4.07 2.22
N LYS A 61 -10.85 -5.29 1.81
CA LYS A 61 -9.53 -5.86 2.07
C LYS A 61 -8.76 -6.13 0.80
N TYR A 62 -7.57 -5.55 0.69
CA TYR A 62 -6.74 -5.55 -0.51
C TYR A 62 -5.30 -5.91 -0.19
N GLU A 63 -4.62 -6.52 -1.17
CA GLU A 63 -3.25 -6.98 -1.05
C GLU A 63 -2.47 -6.74 -2.34
N TYR A 64 -1.19 -6.43 -2.19
CA TYR A 64 -0.21 -6.43 -3.27
C TYR A 64 1.04 -7.16 -2.82
N GLN A 65 1.48 -8.14 -3.61
CA GLN A 65 2.75 -8.82 -3.39
C GLN A 65 3.83 -8.13 -4.22
N TYR A 66 4.90 -7.70 -3.57
CA TYR A 66 6.08 -7.14 -4.23
C TYR A 66 7.30 -8.00 -3.94
N GLN A 67 8.05 -8.35 -4.98
CA GLN A 67 9.30 -9.08 -4.87
C GLN A 67 10.47 -8.08 -4.79
N ILE A 68 11.20 -8.08 -3.67
CA ILE A 68 12.42 -7.28 -3.54
C ILE A 68 13.50 -7.96 -4.40
N ALA A 69 14.08 -7.21 -5.34
CA ALA A 69 15.16 -7.73 -6.17
C ALA A 69 16.39 -8.13 -5.34
N ALA A 70 17.13 -9.14 -5.78
CA ALA A 70 18.33 -9.63 -5.07
C ALA A 70 19.46 -8.58 -5.02
N ASP A 71 19.43 -7.60 -5.91
CA ASP A 71 20.36 -6.47 -6.03
C ASP A 71 19.72 -5.13 -5.60
N ALA A 72 18.56 -5.17 -4.93
CA ALA A 72 17.84 -3.98 -4.49
C ALA A 72 18.68 -3.10 -3.55
N ALA A 73 18.43 -1.79 -3.57
CA ALA A 73 19.07 -0.83 -2.67
C ALA A 73 18.78 -1.17 -1.20
N LEU A 74 19.82 -1.14 -0.36
CA LEU A 74 19.69 -1.32 1.08
C LEU A 74 19.22 -0.02 1.75
N GLY A 75 18.56 -0.12 2.89
CA GLY A 75 18.11 1.04 3.67
C GLY A 75 16.60 1.07 3.90
N GLU A 76 16.12 2.21 4.41
CA GLU A 76 14.69 2.44 4.64
C GLU A 76 14.00 2.70 3.30
N TRP A 77 13.06 1.83 2.93
CA TRP A 77 12.14 2.00 1.83
C TRP A 77 10.83 2.60 2.32
N SER A 78 10.14 3.30 1.44
CA SER A 78 8.87 3.95 1.77
C SER A 78 7.84 3.74 0.68
N GLY A 79 6.58 3.98 1.01
CA GLY A 79 5.51 3.90 0.03
C GLY A 79 4.23 4.50 0.58
N TYR A 80 3.22 4.50 -0.27
CA TYR A 80 1.88 4.84 0.14
C TYR A 80 0.84 4.06 -0.65
N VAL A 81 -0.28 3.81 0.00
CA VAL A 81 -1.49 3.31 -0.62
C VAL A 81 -2.44 4.49 -0.76
N GLN A 82 -2.89 4.75 -1.99
CA GLN A 82 -3.95 5.70 -2.26
C GLN A 82 -5.27 4.93 -2.38
N THR A 83 -6.30 5.33 -1.63
CA THR A 83 -7.59 4.60 -1.56
C THR A 83 -8.70 5.27 -2.37
N SER A 84 -8.52 6.52 -2.79
CA SER A 84 -9.49 7.27 -3.61
C SER A 84 -8.80 8.16 -4.64
N ASN A 85 -9.51 8.57 -5.71
CA ASN A 85 -9.04 9.56 -6.69
C ASN A 85 -9.67 10.95 -6.47
N THR A 86 -10.07 11.28 -5.25
CA THR A 86 -10.72 12.56 -5.01
C THR A 86 -9.68 13.70 -4.95
N ALA A 87 -10.15 14.95 -4.99
CA ALA A 87 -9.29 16.12 -4.83
C ALA A 87 -8.51 16.11 -3.51
N ASN A 88 -9.03 15.40 -2.50
CA ASN A 88 -8.34 15.13 -1.24
C ASN A 88 -7.83 13.70 -1.29
N LEU A 89 -6.56 13.55 -1.65
CA LEU A 89 -5.95 12.24 -1.81
C LEU A 89 -5.88 11.54 -0.45
N ASP A 90 -6.69 10.50 -0.28
CA ASP A 90 -6.60 9.62 0.89
C ASP A 90 -5.40 8.69 0.70
N ARG A 91 -4.29 9.03 1.36
CA ARG A 91 -3.02 8.29 1.29
C ARG A 91 -2.59 7.80 2.66
N GLU A 92 -2.39 6.50 2.76
CA GLU A 92 -1.75 5.88 3.92
C GLU A 92 -0.28 5.59 3.60
N TYR A 93 0.63 6.18 4.37
CA TYR A 93 2.07 6.04 4.17
C TYR A 93 2.63 4.90 5.03
N PHE A 94 3.58 4.16 4.49
CA PHE A 94 4.28 3.10 5.22
C PHE A 94 5.78 3.12 4.93
N ARG A 95 6.54 2.44 5.80
CA ARG A 95 7.99 2.26 5.67
C ARG A 95 8.44 0.88 6.11
N PHE A 96 9.52 0.40 5.53
CA PHE A 96 10.15 -0.86 5.90
C PHE A 96 11.65 -0.80 5.61
N GLN A 97 12.42 -1.65 6.29
CA GLN A 97 13.86 -1.73 6.10
C GLN A 97 14.20 -2.88 5.13
N VAL A 98 15.12 -2.63 4.21
CA VAL A 98 15.80 -3.67 3.41
C VAL A 98 17.24 -3.83 3.90
N VAL A 99 17.63 -5.08 4.20
CA VAL A 99 18.99 -5.48 4.62
C VAL A 99 19.62 -6.52 3.71
#